data_AF-M4SKT8-F1
#
_entry.id   AF-M4SKT8-F1
#
_cell.length_a   1.000
_cell.length_b   1.000
_cell.length_c   1.000
_cell.angle_alpha   90.00
_cell.angle_beta   90.00
_cell.angle_gamma   90.00
#
_symmetry.space_group_name_H-M   'P 1'
#
loop_
_entity.id
_entity.type
_entity.pdbx_description
1 polymer ?
#
loop_
_entity_poly.entity_id
_entity_poly.type
_entity_poly.pdbx_seq_one_letter_code
_entity_poly.pdbx_strand_id
1 'polypeptide(L)'
;IKLYCNYFKILSAPDWVLYQYHVDYSPPIDSRKMIIALLKNHHHMFPSNKSFDGMTLYSLTKLHDELTEVSSRRESDGEIISIKTKRIAEMINVFTTSIPYTFDQYFKRKHVKYVLKHGKNSIQIFLYKKILLYKTIYFSYKPNQ
;
A
#
# COMPACT_ATOMS: atom_id res chain seq x y z
N ILE A 1 33.81 -25.25 10.13
CA ILE A 1 33.45 -24.69 8.80
C ILE A 1 32.40 -23.61 9.04
N LYS A 2 32.60 -22.38 8.54
CA LYS A 2 31.61 -21.28 8.66
C LYS A 2 30.73 -21.29 7.40
N LEU A 3 29.43 -21.38 7.60
CA LEU A 3 28.45 -21.34 6.52
C LEU A 3 27.88 -19.94 6.41
N TYR A 4 27.84 -19.43 5.19
CA TYR A 4 27.18 -18.18 4.85
C TYR A 4 25.94 -18.50 4.03
N CYS A 5 24.86 -17.78 4.28
CA CYS A 5 23.61 -17.96 3.58
C CYS A 5 23.01 -16.59 3.23
N ASN A 6 22.17 -16.56 2.20
CA ASN A 6 21.49 -15.33 1.74
C ASN A 6 20.24 -15.04 2.57
N TYR A 7 20.39 -15.07 3.90
CA TYR A 7 19.34 -14.69 4.84
C TYR A 7 19.82 -13.48 5.63
N PHE A 8 18.97 -12.46 5.71
CA PHE A 8 19.22 -11.28 6.52
C PHE A 8 18.33 -11.34 7.75
N LYS A 9 18.92 -11.21 8.95
CA LYS A 9 18.14 -11.09 10.18
C LYS A 9 17.47 -9.73 10.19
N ILE A 10 16.14 -9.71 10.27
CA ILE A 10 15.37 -8.49 10.53
C ILE A 10 15.57 -8.18 12.01
N LEU A 11 16.33 -7.12 12.31
CA LEU A 11 16.78 -6.80 13.68
C LEU A 11 15.66 -6.22 14.56
N SER A 12 14.67 -5.59 13.94
CA SER A 12 13.47 -5.06 14.58
C SER A 12 12.29 -5.21 13.62
N ALA A 13 11.22 -5.87 14.03
CA ALA A 13 9.93 -5.65 13.40
C ALA A 13 9.49 -4.23 13.82
N PRO A 14 9.28 -3.28 12.89
CA PRO A 14 8.71 -2.01 13.29
C PRO A 14 7.34 -2.25 13.95
N ASP A 15 6.86 -1.32 14.78
CA ASP A 15 5.46 -1.30 15.22
C ASP A 15 4.54 -0.77 14.11
N TRP A 16 4.72 -1.30 12.89
CA TRP A 16 3.91 -0.90 11.75
C TRP A 16 2.58 -1.62 11.83
N VAL A 17 1.52 -0.84 11.69
CA VAL A 17 0.14 -1.31 11.65
C VAL A 17 -0.31 -1.28 10.20
N LEU A 18 -0.84 -2.40 9.71
CA LEU A 18 -1.49 -2.41 8.40
C LEU A 18 -2.97 -2.08 8.60
N TYR A 19 -3.40 -0.98 8.01
CA TYR A 19 -4.79 -0.54 8.08
C TYR A 19 -5.57 -1.10 6.91
N GLN A 20 -6.67 -1.78 7.20
CA GLN A 20 -7.63 -2.24 6.20
C GLN A 20 -8.79 -1.24 6.14
N TYR A 21 -9.13 -0.85 4.92
CA TYR A 21 -10.23 0.04 4.60
C TYR A 21 -11.19 -0.61 3.61
N HIS A 22 -12.47 -0.30 3.75
CA HIS A 22 -13.50 -0.54 2.76
C HIS A 22 -13.79 0.76 2.02
N VAL A 23 -13.88 0.70 0.70
CA VAL A 23 -14.09 1.84 -0.18
C VAL A 23 -15.38 1.63 -0.97
N ASP A 24 -16.33 2.53 -0.77
CA ASP A 24 -17.61 2.56 -1.46
C ASP A 24 -17.73 3.78 -2.36
N TYR A 25 -18.53 3.66 -3.42
CA TYR A 25 -18.77 4.70 -4.41
C TYR A 25 -20.26 4.98 -4.53
N SER A 26 -20.63 6.26 -4.55
CA SER A 26 -22.00 6.71 -4.78
C SER A 26 -22.00 7.83 -5.84
N PRO A 27 -22.66 7.65 -6.99
CA PRO A 27 -23.37 6.45 -7.45
C PRO A 27 -22.45 5.21 -7.62
N PRO A 28 -23.02 4.00 -7.62
CA PRO A 28 -22.25 2.76 -7.79
C PRO A 28 -21.56 2.73 -9.16
N ILE A 29 -20.38 2.11 -9.18
CA ILE A 29 -19.53 2.03 -10.37
C ILE A 29 -19.17 0.58 -10.66
N ASP A 30 -19.53 0.10 -11.85
CA ASP A 30 -19.20 -1.28 -12.26
C ASP A 30 -17.78 -1.38 -12.83
N SER A 31 -17.28 -0.29 -13.45
CA SER A 31 -15.96 -0.29 -14.07
C SER A 31 -14.85 -0.22 -13.02
N ARG A 32 -14.24 -1.38 -12.76
CA ARG A 32 -13.07 -1.50 -11.88
C ARG A 32 -11.91 -0.56 -12.28
N LYS A 33 -11.71 -0.33 -13.58
CA LYS A 33 -10.68 0.62 -14.05
C LYS A 33 -11.00 2.05 -13.61
N MET A 34 -12.27 2.45 -13.68
CA MET A 34 -12.74 3.77 -13.26
C MET A 34 -12.63 3.94 -11.74
N ILE A 35 -13.05 2.95 -10.96
CA ILE A 35 -12.88 2.90 -9.50
C ILE A 35 -11.41 3.17 -9.11
N ILE A 36 -10.48 2.43 -9.74
CA ILE A 36 -9.04 2.61 -9.48
C ILE A 36 -8.56 4.00 -9.92
N ALA A 37 -9.08 4.55 -11.02
CA ALA A 37 -8.71 5.87 -11.52
C ALA A 37 -9.19 6.99 -10.58
N LEU A 38 -10.44 6.95 -10.15
CA LEU A 38 -11.00 7.94 -9.21
C LEU A 38 -10.22 7.95 -7.90
N LEU A 39 -9.92 6.78 -7.32
CA LEU A 39 -9.12 6.70 -6.10
C LEU A 39 -7.67 7.20 -6.27
N LYS A 40 -7.11 7.14 -7.49
CA LYS A 40 -5.78 7.71 -7.78
C LYS A 40 -5.77 9.23 -7.71
N ASN A 41 -6.88 9.89 -8.02
CA ASN A 41 -7.00 11.34 -7.91
C ASN A 41 -6.83 11.81 -6.45
N HIS A 42 -7.13 10.93 -5.49
CA HIS A 42 -6.96 11.17 -4.06
C HIS A 42 -5.64 10.57 -3.51
N HIS A 43 -4.52 10.75 -4.24
CA HIS A 43 -3.20 10.28 -3.80
C HIS A 43 -2.73 10.91 -2.48
N HIS A 44 -3.25 12.09 -2.11
CA HIS A 44 -2.93 12.74 -0.84
C HIS A 44 -3.43 11.95 0.38
N MET A 45 -4.60 11.30 0.30
CA MET A 45 -5.15 10.48 1.39
C MET A 45 -4.31 9.23 1.63
N PHE A 46 -3.91 8.60 0.52
CA PHE A 46 -3.12 7.38 0.55
C PHE A 46 -1.96 7.53 -0.43
N PRO A 47 -0.75 7.81 0.07
CA PRO A 47 0.46 7.87 -0.73
C PRO A 47 0.78 6.54 -1.43
N SER A 48 1.98 6.43 -2.00
CA SER A 48 2.41 5.27 -2.77
C SER A 48 2.53 3.93 -1.98
N ASN A 49 2.13 3.92 -0.70
CA ASN A 49 2.18 2.80 0.25
C ASN A 49 0.82 2.09 0.43
N LYS A 50 0.04 1.94 -0.65
CA LYS A 50 -1.27 1.26 -0.63
C LYS A 50 -1.40 0.12 -1.63
N SER A 51 -2.25 -0.85 -1.31
CA SER A 51 -2.75 -1.89 -2.21
C SER A 51 -4.26 -1.80 -2.26
N PHE A 52 -4.84 -1.80 -3.46
CA PHE A 52 -6.28 -1.64 -3.66
C PHE A 52 -6.81 -2.64 -4.68
N ASP A 53 -7.91 -3.30 -4.36
CA ASP A 53 -8.55 -4.30 -5.22
C ASP A 53 -9.90 -3.84 -5.81
N GLY A 54 -10.33 -2.60 -5.59
CA GLY A 54 -11.60 -2.08 -6.11
C GLY A 54 -12.68 -1.90 -5.02
N MET A 55 -12.58 -2.63 -3.92
CA MET A 55 -13.45 -2.43 -2.74
C MET A 55 -12.61 -2.37 -1.46
N THR A 56 -11.65 -3.29 -1.30
CA THR A 56 -10.76 -3.30 -0.13
C THR A 56 -9.44 -2.60 -0.43
N LEU A 57 -9.03 -1.70 0.47
CA LEU A 57 -7.75 -1.00 0.44
C LEU A 57 -6.93 -1.34 1.68
N TYR A 58 -5.66 -1.64 1.48
CA TYR A 58 -4.67 -1.79 2.55
C TYR A 58 -3.66 -0.65 2.46
N SER A 59 -3.39 0.03 3.57
CA SER A 59 -2.38 1.08 3.63
C SER A 59 -1.59 1.03 4.94
N LEU A 60 -0.35 1.51 4.88
CA LEU A 60 0.47 1.80 6.07
C LEU A 60 0.17 3.19 6.65
N THR A 61 -0.58 4.02 5.94
CA THR A 61 -1.00 5.34 6.40
C THR A 61 -2.34 5.23 7.10
N LYS A 62 -2.41 5.69 8.35
CA LYS A 62 -3.66 5.85 9.10
C LYS A 62 -4.33 7.15 8.65
N LEU A 63 -5.54 7.07 8.12
CA LEU A 63 -6.43 8.24 8.02
C LEU A 63 -6.83 8.71 9.43
N HIS A 64 -6.97 10.03 9.59
CA HIS A 64 -7.35 10.64 10.87
C HIS A 64 -8.70 10.09 11.35
N ASP A 65 -9.70 10.12 10.47
CA ASP A 65 -11.04 9.65 10.75
C ASP A 65 -11.21 8.17 10.44
N GLU A 66 -12.15 7.53 11.13
CA GLU A 66 -12.57 6.16 10.81
C GLU A 66 -13.31 6.10 9.48
N LEU A 67 -14.13 7.12 9.19
CA LEU A 67 -14.84 7.29 7.93
C LEU A 67 -14.38 8.60 7.29
N THR A 68 -13.82 8.50 6.10
CA THR A 68 -13.45 9.67 5.31
C THR A 68 -14.22 9.66 4.00
N GLU A 69 -14.90 10.75 3.70
CA GLU A 69 -15.66 10.94 2.47
C GLU A 69 -15.00 12.03 1.63
N VAL A 70 -14.77 11.72 0.35
CA VAL A 70 -14.23 12.67 -0.62
C VAL A 70 -15.05 12.61 -1.90
N SER A 71 -15.20 13.75 -2.57
CA SER A 71 -15.87 13.83 -3.86
C SER A 71 -14.85 13.86 -5.00
N SER A 72 -15.17 13.18 -6.09
CA SER A 72 -14.36 13.15 -7.30
C SER A 72 -15.26 13.38 -8.50
N ARG A 73 -14.81 14.18 -9.47
CA ARG A 73 -15.55 14.41 -10.70
C ARG A 73 -15.15 13.38 -11.74
N ARG A 74 -16.12 12.68 -12.32
CA ARG A 74 -15.87 11.75 -13.43
C ARG A 74 -15.63 12.53 -14.72
N GLU A 75 -14.57 12.18 -15.44
CA GLU A 75 -14.18 12.89 -16.66
C GLU A 75 -15.13 12.65 -17.84
N SER A 76 -15.84 11.51 -17.87
CA SER A 76 -16.68 11.11 -19.01
C SER A 76 -17.98 11.90 -19.13
N ASP A 77 -18.68 12.11 -18.02
CA ASP A 77 -20.02 12.74 -17.96
C ASP A 77 -20.04 13.97 -17.04
N GLY A 78 -18.96 14.23 -16.30
CA GLY A 78 -18.87 15.33 -15.35
C GLY A 78 -19.59 15.07 -14.02
N GLU A 79 -20.11 13.85 -13.79
CA GLU A 79 -20.86 13.49 -12.59
C GLU A 79 -19.96 13.50 -11.34
N ILE A 80 -20.53 13.93 -10.21
CA ILE A 80 -19.83 13.96 -8.93
C ILE A 80 -20.03 12.61 -8.24
N ILE A 81 -18.93 11.90 -8.03
CA ILE A 81 -18.89 10.62 -7.33
C ILE A 81 -18.41 10.86 -5.90
N SER A 82 -19.20 10.46 -4.92
CA SER A 82 -18.76 10.35 -3.54
C SER A 82 -18.00 9.04 -3.33
N ILE A 83 -16.83 9.13 -2.72
CA ILE A 83 -15.97 8.01 -2.35
C ILE A 83 -15.90 7.97 -0.82
N LYS A 84 -16.48 6.92 -0.24
CA LYS A 84 -16.51 6.70 1.20
C LYS A 84 -15.48 5.66 1.58
N THR A 85 -14.54 6.03 2.44
CA THR A 85 -13.47 5.13 2.90
C THR A 85 -13.63 4.89 4.39
N LYS A 86 -14.01 3.67 4.77
CA LYS A 86 -14.21 3.26 6.17
C LYS A 86 -13.07 2.36 6.63
N ARG A 87 -12.44 2.67 7.76
CA ARG A 87 -11.46 1.80 8.42
C ARG A 87 -12.18 0.58 9.01
N ILE A 88 -11.73 -0.60 8.65
CA ILE A 88 -12.32 -1.88 9.07
C ILE A 88 -11.48 -2.54 10.17
N ALA A 89 -10.16 -2.54 10.01
CA ALA A 89 -9.28 -3.22 10.94
C ALA A 89 -7.89 -2.58 11.00
N GLU A 90 -7.25 -2.75 12.16
CA GLU A 90 -5.86 -2.42 12.43
C GLU A 90 -5.10 -3.71 12.69
N MET A 91 -4.18 -4.09 11.80
CA MET A 91 -3.42 -5.32 11.94
C MET A 91 -2.07 -5.03 12.60
N ILE A 92 -2.04 -5.26 13.91
CA ILE A 92 -0.86 -5.11 14.78
C ILE A 92 -0.22 -6.51 14.90
N ASN A 93 1.08 -6.62 14.64
CA ASN A 93 1.86 -7.87 14.62
C ASN A 93 1.70 -8.72 13.34
N VAL A 94 2.53 -8.36 12.36
CA VAL A 94 2.41 -8.70 10.94
C VAL A 94 2.92 -10.10 10.57
N PHE A 95 3.13 -10.96 11.56
CA PHE A 95 3.57 -12.35 11.37
C PHE A 95 2.40 -13.36 11.28
N THR A 96 1.15 -12.90 11.39
CA THR A 96 -0.03 -13.74 11.18
C THR A 96 -0.28 -14.00 9.67
N THR A 97 -0.71 -15.22 9.36
CA THR A 97 -0.66 -15.92 8.05
C THR A 97 -1.31 -15.18 6.88
N SER A 98 -2.17 -14.19 7.11
CA SER A 98 -2.95 -13.50 6.09
C SER A 98 -2.25 -12.29 5.44
N ILE A 99 -1.29 -11.65 6.12
CA ILE A 99 -0.61 -10.45 5.61
C ILE A 99 0.55 -10.74 4.64
N PRO A 100 1.32 -11.85 4.76
CA PRO A 100 2.35 -12.20 3.78
C PRO A 100 1.82 -12.16 2.35
N TYR A 101 0.59 -12.59 2.09
CA TYR A 101 -0.02 -12.56 0.77
C TYR A 101 -0.27 -11.14 0.24
N THR A 102 -0.84 -10.26 1.08
CA THR A 102 -1.15 -8.87 0.71
C THR A 102 0.12 -8.03 0.55
N PHE A 103 1.10 -8.25 1.42
CA PHE A 103 2.43 -7.64 1.33
C PHE A 103 3.16 -8.16 0.09
N ASP A 104 3.14 -9.46 -0.16
CA ASP A 104 3.73 -10.05 -1.35
C ASP A 104 3.07 -9.52 -2.63
N GLN A 105 1.76 -9.29 -2.68
CA GLN A 105 1.08 -8.64 -3.82
C GLN A 105 1.58 -7.20 -4.06
N TYR A 106 1.75 -6.40 -2.98
CA TYR A 106 2.29 -5.05 -3.07
C TYR A 106 3.75 -5.05 -3.55
N PHE A 107 4.60 -5.90 -2.96
CA PHE A 107 6.00 -6.01 -3.33
C PHE A 107 6.21 -6.65 -4.70
N LYS A 108 5.41 -7.64 -5.10
CA LYS A 108 5.42 -8.24 -6.45
C LYS A 108 5.21 -7.17 -7.51
N ARG A 109 4.24 -6.26 -7.33
CA ARG A 109 3.99 -5.17 -8.29
C ARG A 109 5.17 -4.20 -8.42
N LYS A 110 5.83 -3.85 -7.31
CA LYS A 110 7.04 -3.01 -7.31
C LYS A 110 8.26 -3.78 -7.85
N HIS A 111 8.38 -5.06 -7.53
CA HIS A 111 9.45 -5.97 -7.96
C HIS A 111 9.42 -6.18 -9.46
N VAL A 112 8.24 -6.49 -10.03
CA VAL A 112 8.07 -6.67 -11.48
C VAL A 112 8.45 -5.38 -12.21
N LYS A 113 7.96 -4.21 -11.79
CA LYS A 113 8.36 -2.92 -12.40
C LYS A 113 9.86 -2.67 -12.31
N TYR A 114 10.49 -3.02 -11.19
CA TYR A 114 11.92 -2.81 -11.01
C TYR A 114 12.77 -3.76 -11.87
N VAL A 115 12.42 -5.05 -11.91
CA VAL A 115 13.10 -6.06 -12.73
C VAL A 115 12.94 -5.75 -14.22
N LEU A 116 11.76 -5.27 -14.65
CA LEU A 116 11.55 -4.80 -16.02
C LEU A 116 12.45 -3.60 -16.38
N LYS A 117 12.73 -2.72 -15.40
CA LYS A 117 13.56 -1.52 -15.61
C LYS A 117 15.07 -1.77 -15.51
N HIS A 118 15.50 -2.73 -14.69
CA HIS A 118 16.90 -2.89 -14.31
C HIS A 118 17.47 -4.30 -14.61
N GLY A 119 16.69 -5.19 -15.22
CA GLY A 119 17.12 -6.55 -15.59
C GLY A 119 17.23 -7.53 -14.42
N LYS A 120 17.22 -8.84 -14.71
CA LYS A 120 17.18 -9.92 -13.71
C LYS A 120 18.39 -9.95 -12.77
N ASN A 121 19.54 -9.41 -13.17
CA ASN A 121 20.75 -9.37 -12.33
C ASN A 121 20.70 -8.30 -11.22
N SER A 122 19.65 -7.48 -11.19
CA SER A 122 19.47 -6.42 -10.18
C SER A 122 18.58 -6.84 -9.01
N ILE A 123 18.18 -8.12 -8.90
CA ILE A 123 17.34 -8.65 -7.81
C ILE A 123 17.96 -8.42 -6.43
N GLN A 124 19.29 -8.53 -6.32
CA GLN A 124 19.99 -8.27 -5.05
C GLN A 124 19.94 -6.79 -4.67
N ILE A 125 20.00 -5.89 -5.66
CA ILE A 125 19.79 -4.44 -5.48
C ILE A 125 18.33 -4.14 -5.19
N PHE A 126 17.37 -4.89 -5.75
CA PHE A 126 15.96 -4.75 -5.41
C PHE A 126 15.67 -5.20 -3.99
N LEU A 127 16.24 -6.30 -3.51
CA LEU A 127 16.14 -6.74 -2.11
C LEU A 127 16.82 -5.74 -1.18
N TYR A 128 17.98 -5.20 -1.56
CA TYR A 128 18.65 -4.13 -0.84
C TYR A 128 17.84 -2.84 -0.84
N LYS A 129 17.16 -2.50 -1.95
CA LYS A 129 16.19 -1.41 -2.06
C LYS A 129 14.87 -1.72 -1.37
N LYS A 130 14.49 -2.98 -1.19
CA LYS A 130 13.32 -3.42 -0.41
C LYS A 130 13.63 -3.12 1.06
N ILE A 131 14.81 -3.54 1.53
CA ILE A 131 15.39 -3.21 2.85
C ILE A 131 15.60 -1.70 3.02
N LEU A 132 16.05 -0.98 1.98
CA LEU A 132 16.17 0.48 2.00
C LEU A 132 14.83 1.19 1.91
N LEU A 133 13.79 0.62 1.29
CA LEU A 133 12.43 1.17 1.31
C LEU A 133 11.84 1.00 2.70
N TYR A 134 12.08 -0.15 3.35
CA TYR A 134 11.90 -0.25 4.80
C TYR A 134 12.64 0.92 5.47
N LYS A 135 13.94 1.15 5.15
CA LYS A 135 14.79 2.26 5.69
C LYS A 135 14.34 3.69 5.34
N THR A 136 13.70 3.95 4.20
CA THR A 136 13.20 5.27 3.78
C THR A 136 11.84 5.55 4.40
N ILE A 137 11.02 4.51 4.56
CA ILE A 137 9.81 4.57 5.41
C ILE A 137 10.21 4.81 6.87
N TYR A 138 11.33 4.23 7.35
CA TYR A 138 11.92 4.52 8.66
C TYR A 138 12.35 5.99 8.86
N PHE A 139 12.63 6.78 7.81
CA PHE A 139 13.04 8.19 7.94
C PHE A 139 11.91 9.20 7.67
N SER A 140 10.80 8.79 7.05
CA SER A 140 9.65 9.68 6.83
C SER A 140 8.71 9.76 8.05
N TYR A 141 8.95 8.95 9.08
CA TYR A 141 8.26 9.03 10.37
C TYR A 141 9.24 9.53 11.43
N LYS A 142 9.58 10.82 11.39
CA LYS A 142 9.91 11.54 12.61
C LYS A 142 8.60 12.12 13.15
N PRO A 143 7.99 11.55 14.20
CA PRO A 143 7.13 12.39 15.02
C PRO A 143 8.03 13.49 15.59
N ASN A 144 7.56 14.73 15.53
CA ASN A 144 8.15 15.80 16.32
C ASN A 144 8.06 15.39 17.79
N GLN A 145 9.23 15.32 18.44
CA GLN A 145 9.48 15.15 19.88
C GLN A 145 9.45 13.72 20.41
#